data_AF-A0A7R9GJX3-F1
#
_entry.id   AF-A0A7R9GJX3-F1
#
_cell.length_a   1.000
_cell.length_b   1.000
_cell.length_c   1.000
_cell.angle_alpha   90.00
_cell.angle_beta   90.00
_cell.angle_gamma   90.00
#
_symmetry.space_group_name_H-M   'P 1'
#
loop_
_entity.id
_entity.type
_entity.pdbx_description
1 polymer ?
#
loop_
_entity_poly.entity_id
_entity_poly.type
_entity_poly.pdbx_seq_one_letter_code
_entity_poly.pdbx_strand_id
1 'polypeptide(L)'
;DDPLALLSGSGTLTRRQEKLAKRLSRQAELKRLRMAQEIQRQLEELEVKQKELEERGVAVEKALRGEGNETDNNKEETELMGEWFALVHEKTRLGRYEQELLVRAKELELEDRQARLQQDLRERLTVDDEMKTKDDIEAEREILNEMMEIVEQRDTLLDMMEEDRLRYRSLGHAKTSLEAGPCVRPNAGFWVLVALGVVVVCLSHVLAPLLVHVSR
;
A
#
# COMPACT_ATOMS: atom_id res chain seq x y z
N ASP A 1 20.05 6.04 17.88
CA ASP A 1 20.65 4.91 18.63
C ASP A 1 21.22 3.89 17.68
N ASP A 2 22.50 4.07 17.31
CA ASP A 2 23.19 3.21 16.34
C ASP A 2 24.07 2.21 17.12
N PRO A 3 23.67 0.94 17.27
CA PRO A 3 24.35 -0.02 18.15
C PRO A 3 25.75 -0.46 17.67
N LEU A 4 26.23 0.09 16.54
CA LEU A 4 27.50 -0.26 15.91
C LEU A 4 28.65 0.71 16.25
N ALA A 5 28.38 1.82 16.93
CA ALA A 5 29.37 2.89 17.14
C ALA A 5 30.44 2.63 18.23
N LEU A 6 30.40 1.50 18.96
CA LEU A 6 31.18 1.34 20.21
C LEU A 6 32.30 0.29 20.25
N LEU A 7 32.67 -0.41 19.18
CA LEU A 7 33.60 -1.56 19.33
C LEU A 7 34.69 -1.64 18.25
N SER A 8 35.81 -0.97 18.49
CA SER A 8 37.08 -1.10 17.76
C SER A 8 38.01 -2.11 18.45
N GLY A 9 38.28 -3.28 17.82
CA GLY A 9 39.17 -4.32 18.37
C GLY A 9 39.46 -5.55 17.47
N SER A 10 40.23 -5.36 16.40
CA SER A 10 41.24 -6.22 15.74
C SER A 10 41.16 -7.78 15.64
N GLY A 11 40.00 -8.44 15.52
CA GLY A 11 39.95 -9.70 14.73
C GLY A 11 39.24 -10.94 15.31
N THR A 12 38.94 -11.02 16.61
CA THR A 12 37.91 -11.95 17.13
C THR A 12 36.52 -11.29 17.17
N LEU A 13 36.52 -9.95 17.22
CA LEU A 13 35.34 -9.10 17.14
C LEU A 13 34.69 -9.12 15.76
N THR A 14 35.46 -9.23 14.68
CA THR A 14 34.94 -9.24 13.29
C THR A 14 33.99 -10.42 13.05
N ARG A 15 34.35 -11.64 13.46
CA ARG A 15 33.46 -12.81 13.32
C ARG A 15 32.19 -12.71 14.17
N ARG A 16 32.24 -12.04 15.34
CA ARG A 16 31.05 -11.78 16.16
C ARG A 16 30.20 -10.66 15.56
N GLN A 17 30.82 -9.60 15.05
CA GLN A 17 30.18 -8.47 14.36
C GLN A 17 29.47 -8.94 13.08
N GLU A 18 30.12 -9.75 12.25
CA GLU A 18 29.52 -10.37 11.06
C GLU A 18 28.32 -11.24 11.42
N LYS A 19 28.42 -12.04 12.49
CA LYS A 19 27.29 -12.86 12.97
C LYS A 19 26.12 -11.99 13.43
N LEU A 20 26.38 -10.89 14.12
CA LEU A 20 25.34 -9.95 14.55
C LEU A 20 24.72 -9.24 13.33
N ALA A 21 25.53 -8.75 12.39
CA ALA A 21 25.06 -8.12 11.16
C ALA A 21 24.17 -9.07 10.34
N LYS A 22 24.57 -10.33 10.18
CA LYS A 22 23.75 -11.37 9.52
C LYS A 22 22.44 -11.62 10.25
N ARG A 23 22.44 -11.64 11.59
CA ARG A 23 21.22 -11.81 12.39
C ARG A 23 20.28 -10.62 12.24
N LEU A 24 20.80 -9.39 12.26
CA LEU A 24 20.02 -8.17 12.08
C LEU A 24 19.41 -8.09 10.68
N SER A 25 20.20 -8.42 9.65
CA SER A 25 19.73 -8.47 8.26
C SER A 25 18.57 -9.48 8.11
N ARG A 26 18.75 -10.71 8.59
CA ARG A 26 17.67 -11.72 8.60
C ARG A 26 16.45 -11.27 9.39
N GLN A 27 16.62 -10.60 10.52
CA GLN A 27 15.50 -10.09 11.30
C GLN A 27 14.75 -8.98 10.56
N ALA A 28 15.46 -8.09 9.87
CA ALA A 28 14.86 -7.04 9.04
C ALA A 28 14.07 -7.65 7.87
N GLU A 29 14.62 -8.64 7.19
CA GLU A 29 13.95 -9.39 6.12
C GLU A 29 12.67 -10.08 6.63
N LEU A 30 12.75 -10.80 7.76
CA LEU A 30 11.58 -11.44 8.37
C LEU A 30 10.51 -10.42 8.79
N LYS A 31 10.91 -9.23 9.27
CA LYS A 31 9.96 -8.15 9.58
C LYS A 31 9.26 -7.67 8.32
N ARG A 32 9.99 -7.46 7.22
CA ARG A 32 9.41 -7.05 5.93
C ARG A 32 8.41 -8.09 5.42
N LEU A 33 8.76 -9.37 5.45
CA LEU A 33 7.86 -10.45 5.05
C LEU A 33 6.56 -10.48 5.88
N ARG A 34 6.64 -10.32 7.20
CA ARG A 34 5.45 -10.26 8.06
C ARG A 34 4.57 -9.06 7.76
N MET A 35 5.17 -7.91 7.48
CA MET A 35 4.43 -6.70 7.10
C MET A 35 3.72 -6.90 5.75
N ALA A 36 4.39 -7.52 4.76
CA ALA A 36 3.78 -7.83 3.47
C ALA A 36 2.57 -8.76 3.63
N GLN A 37 2.71 -9.80 4.45
CA GLN A 37 1.62 -10.74 4.75
C GLN A 37 0.44 -10.04 5.45
N GLU A 38 0.70 -9.12 6.37
CA GLU A 38 -0.38 -8.38 7.04
C GLU A 38 -1.10 -7.45 6.07
N ILE A 39 -0.38 -6.73 5.20
CA ILE A 39 -0.99 -5.87 4.18
C ILE A 39 -1.85 -6.70 3.23
N GLN A 40 -1.35 -7.85 2.80
CA GLN A 40 -2.10 -8.79 1.95
C GLN A 40 -3.41 -9.24 2.61
N ARG A 41 -3.34 -9.66 3.88
CA ARG A 41 -4.51 -10.05 4.67
C ARG A 41 -5.52 -8.91 4.78
N GLN A 42 -5.05 -7.68 4.99
CA GLN A 42 -5.91 -6.50 5.11
C GLN A 42 -6.59 -6.14 3.78
N LEU A 43 -5.89 -6.30 2.64
CA LEU A 43 -6.46 -6.14 1.31
C LEU A 43 -7.56 -7.19 1.05
N GLU A 44 -7.31 -8.46 1.36
CA GLU A 44 -8.32 -9.53 1.23
C GLU A 44 -9.57 -9.25 2.07
N GLU A 45 -9.39 -8.76 3.31
CA GLU A 45 -10.52 -8.33 4.14
C GLU A 45 -11.29 -7.14 3.55
N LEU A 46 -10.59 -6.20 2.91
CA LEU A 46 -11.21 -5.08 2.23
C LEU A 46 -12.05 -5.52 1.04
N GLU A 47 -11.55 -6.47 0.24
CA GLU A 47 -12.29 -7.03 -0.90
C GLU A 47 -13.62 -7.63 -0.47
N VAL A 48 -13.62 -8.41 0.62
CA VAL A 48 -14.85 -9.00 1.18
C VAL A 48 -15.81 -7.89 1.62
N LYS A 49 -15.33 -6.88 2.34
CA LYS A 49 -16.17 -5.75 2.79
C LYS A 49 -16.73 -4.93 1.62
N GLN A 50 -15.95 -4.72 0.56
CA GLN A 50 -16.40 -4.03 -0.65
C GLN A 50 -17.54 -4.80 -1.31
N LYS A 51 -17.39 -6.13 -1.44
CA LYS A 51 -18.46 -6.99 -1.98
C LYS A 51 -19.74 -6.93 -1.15
N GLU A 52 -19.64 -6.99 0.17
CA GLU A 52 -20.80 -6.84 1.08
C GLU A 52 -21.49 -5.47 0.96
N LEU A 53 -20.72 -4.40 0.71
CA LEU A 53 -21.28 -3.06 0.47
C LEU A 53 -21.96 -2.96 -0.89
N GLU A 54 -21.41 -3.61 -1.91
CA GLU A 54 -22.01 -3.67 -3.24
C GLU A 54 -23.34 -4.43 -3.22
N GLU A 55 -23.39 -5.60 -2.57
CA GLU A 55 -24.62 -6.38 -2.41
C GLU A 55 -25.72 -5.57 -1.69
N ARG A 56 -25.35 -4.88 -0.60
CA ARG A 56 -26.27 -3.95 0.10
C ARG A 56 -26.66 -2.75 -0.76
N GLY A 57 -25.74 -2.17 -1.51
CA GLY A 57 -25.99 -1.05 -2.41
C GLY A 57 -26.99 -1.39 -3.50
N VAL A 58 -26.88 -2.57 -4.09
CA VAL A 58 -27.85 -3.10 -5.07
C VAL A 58 -29.23 -3.29 -4.45
N ALA A 59 -29.31 -3.79 -3.22
CA ALA A 59 -30.59 -3.95 -2.52
C ALA A 59 -31.28 -2.59 -2.27
N VAL A 60 -30.54 -1.59 -1.78
CA VAL A 60 -31.05 -0.23 -1.57
C VAL A 60 -31.46 0.42 -2.90
N GLU A 61 -30.69 0.25 -3.98
CA GLU A 61 -31.05 0.76 -5.30
C GLU A 61 -32.35 0.14 -5.84
N LYS A 62 -32.53 -1.18 -5.68
CA LYS A 62 -33.75 -1.89 -6.09
C LYS A 62 -34.96 -1.42 -5.30
N ALA A 63 -34.82 -1.26 -3.98
CA ALA A 63 -35.88 -0.75 -3.12
C ALA A 63 -36.31 0.67 -3.51
N LEU A 64 -35.34 1.57 -3.80
CA LEU A 64 -35.60 2.93 -4.29
C LEU A 64 -36.31 2.98 -5.66
N ARG A 65 -36.22 1.90 -6.46
CA ARG A 65 -36.95 1.76 -7.74
C ARG A 65 -38.32 1.09 -7.60
N GLY A 66 -38.68 0.60 -6.41
CA GLY A 66 -39.88 -0.20 -6.18
C GLY A 66 -39.77 -1.64 -6.69
N GLU A 67 -38.55 -2.10 -7.00
CA GLU A 67 -38.22 -3.48 -7.40
C GLU A 67 -37.69 -4.30 -6.21
N GLY A 68 -37.84 -3.79 -4.98
CA GLY A 68 -37.42 -4.45 -3.75
C GLY A 68 -38.32 -5.63 -3.38
N ASN A 69 -37.89 -6.39 -2.37
CA ASN A 69 -38.75 -7.41 -1.75
C ASN A 69 -39.88 -6.73 -0.95
N GLU A 70 -40.96 -7.45 -0.62
CA GLU A 70 -42.10 -6.90 0.15
C GLU A 70 -41.68 -6.18 1.45
N THR A 71 -40.61 -6.64 2.10
CA THR A 71 -40.05 -6.01 3.30
C THR A 71 -39.33 -4.68 3.02
N ASP A 72 -38.63 -4.57 1.89
CA ASP A 72 -37.90 -3.36 1.50
C ASP A 72 -38.81 -2.33 0.85
N ASN A 73 -39.90 -2.76 0.20
CA ASN A 73 -40.93 -1.89 -0.37
C ASN A 73 -41.80 -1.20 0.70
N ASN A 74 -41.74 -1.67 1.95
CA ASN A 74 -42.41 -1.03 3.08
C ASN A 74 -41.54 0.03 3.78
N LYS A 75 -40.25 0.14 3.45
CA LYS A 75 -39.39 1.20 3.99
C LYS A 75 -39.70 2.54 3.33
N GLU A 76 -39.65 3.61 4.11
CA GLU A 76 -39.84 4.96 3.57
C GLU A 76 -38.65 5.35 2.67
N GLU A 77 -38.92 6.09 1.57
CA GLU A 77 -37.88 6.58 0.65
C GLU A 77 -36.78 7.37 1.39
N THR A 78 -37.15 8.09 2.45
CA THR A 78 -36.25 8.83 3.34
C THR A 78 -35.26 7.94 4.08
N GLU A 79 -35.70 6.78 4.58
CA GLU A 79 -34.86 5.79 5.26
C GLU A 79 -33.87 5.14 4.28
N LEU A 80 -34.36 4.74 3.10
CA LEU A 80 -33.53 4.16 2.04
C LEU A 80 -32.46 5.14 1.54
N MET A 81 -32.80 6.43 1.43
CA MET A 81 -31.81 7.46 1.10
C MET A 81 -30.77 7.63 2.22
N GLY A 82 -31.15 7.53 3.48
CA GLY A 82 -30.22 7.52 4.61
C GLY A 82 -29.25 6.33 4.55
N GLU A 83 -29.77 5.12 4.31
CA GLU A 83 -28.96 3.92 4.09
C GLU A 83 -28.00 4.09 2.89
N TRP A 84 -28.47 4.68 1.80
CA TRP A 84 -27.65 4.95 0.62
C TRP A 84 -26.48 5.91 0.93
N PHE A 85 -26.73 7.01 1.64
CA PHE A 85 -25.66 7.94 2.04
C PHE A 85 -24.63 7.26 2.94
N ALA A 86 -25.07 6.41 3.87
CA ALA A 86 -24.18 5.63 4.72
C ALA A 86 -23.30 4.67 3.89
N LEU A 87 -23.88 3.98 2.91
CA LEU A 87 -23.13 3.10 2.00
C LEU A 87 -22.09 3.85 1.17
N VAL A 88 -22.45 5.01 0.61
CA VAL A 88 -21.51 5.85 -0.16
C VAL A 88 -20.38 6.36 0.73
N HIS A 89 -20.68 6.76 1.97
CA HIS A 89 -19.67 7.19 2.93
C HIS A 89 -18.71 6.06 3.28
N GLU A 90 -19.26 4.87 3.55
CA GLU A 90 -18.47 3.69 3.88
C GLU A 90 -17.59 3.24 2.71
N LYS A 91 -18.13 3.21 1.48
CA LYS A 91 -17.35 2.92 0.27
C LYS A 91 -16.21 3.91 0.07
N THR A 92 -16.47 5.19 0.30
CA THR A 92 -15.42 6.24 0.25
C THR A 92 -14.34 6.01 1.30
N ARG A 93 -14.71 5.53 2.50
CA ARG A 93 -13.76 5.23 3.58
C ARG A 93 -12.91 4.00 3.23
N LEU A 94 -13.53 2.92 2.74
CA LEU A 94 -12.80 1.72 2.34
C LEU A 94 -11.84 2.00 1.19
N GLY A 95 -12.24 2.81 0.20
CA GLY A 95 -11.35 3.18 -0.91
C GLY A 95 -10.09 3.91 -0.46
N ARG A 96 -10.18 4.78 0.56
CA ARG A 96 -8.98 5.40 1.15
C ARG A 96 -8.07 4.39 1.82
N TYR A 97 -8.67 3.52 2.63
CA TYR A 97 -7.91 2.52 3.36
C TYR A 97 -7.22 1.55 2.39
N GLU A 98 -7.87 1.20 1.28
CA GLU A 98 -7.24 0.45 0.18
C GLU A 98 -6.03 1.19 -0.39
N GLN A 99 -6.15 2.49 -0.72
CA GLN A 99 -5.01 3.27 -1.22
C GLN A 99 -3.87 3.35 -0.20
N GLU A 100 -4.18 3.55 1.09
CA GLU A 100 -3.17 3.53 2.17
C GLU A 100 -2.41 2.20 2.21
N LEU A 101 -3.10 1.08 2.05
CA LEU A 101 -2.47 -0.25 2.01
C LEU A 101 -1.63 -0.45 0.75
N LEU A 102 -2.07 0.04 -0.41
CA LEU A 102 -1.30 -0.02 -1.65
C LEU A 102 -0.01 0.81 -1.57
N VAL A 103 -0.08 2.01 -0.99
CA VAL A 103 1.11 2.84 -0.75
C VAL A 103 2.06 2.11 0.19
N ARG A 104 1.56 1.58 1.30
CA ARG A 104 2.38 0.82 2.26
C ARG A 104 3.01 -0.43 1.64
N ALA A 105 2.31 -1.10 0.73
CA ALA A 105 2.87 -2.22 -0.03
C ALA A 105 4.01 -1.75 -0.94
N LYS A 106 3.85 -0.61 -1.64
CA LYS A 106 4.88 -0.06 -2.51
C LYS A 106 6.10 0.42 -1.73
N GLU A 107 5.92 1.10 -0.61
CA GLU A 107 7.01 1.48 0.29
C GLU A 107 7.83 0.26 0.71
N LEU A 108 7.15 -0.83 1.08
CA LEU A 108 7.79 -2.07 1.51
C LEU A 108 8.58 -2.76 0.39
N GLU A 109 8.07 -2.74 -0.84
CA GLU A 109 8.78 -3.21 -2.03
C GLU A 109 10.07 -2.41 -2.25
N LEU A 110 9.98 -1.08 -2.15
CA LEU A 110 11.13 -0.17 -2.28
C LEU A 110 12.15 -0.37 -1.16
N GLU A 111 11.70 -0.61 0.07
CA GLU A 111 12.57 -1.00 1.19
C GLU A 111 13.32 -2.30 0.94
N ASP A 112 12.66 -3.32 0.40
CA ASP A 112 13.33 -4.58 0.08
C ASP A 112 14.33 -4.40 -1.06
N ARG A 113 13.96 -3.65 -2.11
CA ARG A 113 14.87 -3.35 -3.22
C ARG A 113 16.09 -2.56 -2.77
N GLN A 114 15.90 -1.52 -1.98
CA GLN A 114 16.99 -0.73 -1.41
C GLN A 114 17.91 -1.59 -0.54
N ALA A 115 17.36 -2.49 0.29
CA ALA A 115 18.16 -3.37 1.14
C ALA A 115 19.04 -4.32 0.31
N ARG A 116 18.54 -4.83 -0.83
CA ARG A 116 19.32 -5.67 -1.76
C ARG A 116 20.43 -4.89 -2.44
N LEU A 117 20.11 -3.70 -2.97
CA LEU A 117 21.10 -2.81 -3.60
C LEU A 117 22.20 -2.40 -2.62
N GLN A 118 21.85 -2.07 -1.38
CA GLN A 118 22.84 -1.76 -0.34
C GLN A 118 23.74 -2.95 -0.01
N GLN A 119 23.21 -4.17 -0.02
CA GLN A 119 24.01 -5.37 0.21
C GLN A 119 24.97 -5.65 -0.96
N ASP A 120 24.49 -5.56 -2.20
CA ASP A 120 25.30 -5.72 -3.42
C ASP A 120 26.42 -4.66 -3.47
N LEU A 121 26.09 -3.39 -3.21
CA LEU A 121 27.08 -2.33 -3.15
C LEU A 121 28.14 -2.58 -2.07
N ARG A 122 27.74 -3.04 -0.88
CA ARG A 122 28.69 -3.37 0.19
C ARG A 122 29.64 -4.49 -0.20
N GLU A 123 29.16 -5.49 -0.92
CA GLU A 123 29.99 -6.60 -1.41
C GLU A 123 31.01 -6.12 -2.45
N ARG A 124 30.58 -5.28 -3.40
CA ARG A 124 31.47 -4.69 -4.42
C ARG A 124 32.53 -3.77 -3.82
N LEU A 125 32.15 -2.95 -2.86
CA LEU A 125 33.07 -2.06 -2.13
C LEU A 125 34.08 -2.81 -1.24
N THR A 126 33.98 -4.13 -1.07
CA THR A 126 35.06 -4.90 -0.43
C THR A 126 36.27 -5.12 -1.33
N VAL A 127 36.11 -4.96 -2.65
CA VAL A 127 37.19 -5.03 -3.62
C VAL A 127 37.96 -3.72 -3.60
N ASP A 128 39.29 -3.80 -3.56
CA ASP A 128 40.18 -2.62 -3.57
C ASP A 128 40.05 -1.85 -4.89
N ASP A 129 40.05 -0.52 -4.83
CA ASP A 129 39.83 0.37 -5.97
C ASP A 129 40.89 0.18 -7.06
N GLU A 130 42.12 -0.17 -6.67
CA GLU A 130 43.22 -0.46 -7.62
C GLU A 130 42.98 -1.73 -8.45
N MET A 131 42.12 -2.64 -7.97
CA MET A 131 41.77 -3.89 -8.66
C MET A 131 40.43 -3.80 -9.42
N LYS A 132 39.72 -2.67 -9.33
CA LYS A 132 38.43 -2.49 -10.02
C LYS A 132 38.63 -2.20 -11.50
N THR A 133 37.84 -2.89 -12.33
CA THR A 133 37.74 -2.57 -13.75
C THR A 133 36.80 -1.39 -13.97
N LYS A 134 36.81 -0.82 -15.18
CA LYS A 134 35.84 0.22 -15.56
C LYS A 134 34.40 -0.27 -15.46
N ASP A 135 34.17 -1.54 -15.78
CA ASP A 135 32.85 -2.16 -15.72
C ASP A 135 32.38 -2.32 -14.27
N ASP A 136 33.29 -2.61 -13.34
CA ASP A 136 32.97 -2.67 -11.90
C ASP A 136 32.55 -1.30 -11.35
N ILE A 137 33.27 -0.25 -11.76
CA ILE A 137 32.96 1.14 -11.37
C ILE A 137 31.60 1.57 -11.95
N GLU A 138 31.31 1.22 -13.21
CA GLU A 138 30.01 1.55 -13.80
C GLU A 138 28.87 0.78 -13.12
N ALA A 139 29.07 -0.49 -12.76
CA ALA A 139 28.07 -1.25 -12.03
C ALA A 139 27.80 -0.68 -10.62
N GLU A 140 28.84 -0.22 -9.89
CA GLU A 140 28.65 0.51 -8.62
C GLU A 140 27.84 1.80 -8.82
N ARG A 141 28.10 2.52 -9.92
CA ARG A 141 27.36 3.73 -10.27
C ARG A 141 25.91 3.45 -10.62
N GLU A 142 25.62 2.38 -11.36
CA GLU A 142 24.25 1.95 -11.67
C GLU A 142 23.46 1.65 -10.39
N ILE A 143 24.08 0.94 -9.43
CA ILE A 143 23.45 0.66 -8.12
C ILE A 143 23.11 1.96 -7.38
N LEU A 144 24.03 2.93 -7.37
CA LEU A 144 23.80 4.23 -6.74
C LEU A 144 22.68 5.02 -7.42
N ASN A 145 22.64 5.02 -8.76
CA ASN A 145 21.58 5.67 -9.52
C ASN A 145 20.21 5.06 -9.20
N GLU A 146 20.11 3.73 -9.15
CA GLU A 146 18.87 3.05 -8.81
C GLU A 146 18.44 3.33 -7.35
N MET A 147 19.40 3.39 -6.42
CA MET A 147 19.10 3.83 -5.05
C MET A 147 18.55 5.25 -4.99
N MET A 148 19.01 6.15 -5.86
CA MET A 148 18.48 7.52 -5.95
C MET A 148 17.05 7.53 -6.52
N GLU A 149 16.78 6.72 -7.54
CA GLU A 149 15.43 6.53 -8.09
C GLU A 149 14.47 6.00 -7.01
N ILE A 150 14.90 5.08 -6.16
CA ILE A 150 14.06 4.59 -5.04
C ILE A 150 13.69 5.71 -4.07
N VAL A 151 14.62 6.62 -3.76
CA VAL A 151 14.34 7.77 -2.90
C VAL A 151 13.30 8.68 -3.55
N GLU A 152 13.48 9.00 -4.84
CA GLU A 152 12.52 9.81 -5.59
C GLU A 152 11.13 9.13 -5.62
N GLN A 153 11.07 7.82 -5.89
CA GLN A 153 9.81 7.08 -5.86
C GLN A 153 9.12 7.16 -4.49
N ARG A 154 9.87 7.08 -3.38
CA ARG A 154 9.27 7.26 -2.04
C ARG A 154 8.77 8.68 -1.81
N ASP A 155 9.50 9.69 -2.27
CA ASP A 155 9.08 11.08 -2.16
C ASP A 155 7.74 11.28 -2.89
N THR A 156 7.59 10.71 -4.10
CA THR A 156 6.31 10.77 -4.82
C THR A 156 5.15 10.09 -4.09
N LEU A 157 5.41 8.99 -3.38
CA LEU A 157 4.38 8.31 -2.57
C LEU A 157 3.96 9.17 -1.38
N LEU A 158 4.92 9.82 -0.71
CA LEU A 158 4.64 10.74 0.39
C LEU A 158 3.82 11.95 -0.08
N ASP A 159 4.19 12.54 -1.21
CA ASP A 159 3.47 13.67 -1.80
C ASP A 159 2.02 13.28 -2.14
N MET A 160 1.82 12.12 -2.77
CA MET A 160 0.48 11.61 -3.08
C MET A 160 -0.37 11.39 -1.80
N MET A 161 0.21 10.84 -0.73
CA MET A 161 -0.50 10.68 0.54
C MET A 161 -0.86 12.01 1.20
N GLU A 162 0.04 12.99 1.14
CA GLU A 162 -0.21 14.32 1.69
C GLU A 162 -1.28 15.07 0.88
N GLU A 163 -1.26 14.96 -0.45
CA GLU A 163 -2.31 15.47 -1.32
C GLU A 163 -3.68 14.86 -0.99
N ASP A 164 -3.76 13.54 -0.82
CA ASP A 164 -4.99 12.85 -0.42
C ASP A 164 -5.46 13.32 0.96
N ARG A 165 -4.56 13.47 1.93
CA ARG A 165 -4.87 14.00 3.26
C ARG A 165 -5.43 15.42 3.20
N LEU A 166 -4.83 16.29 2.39
CA LEU A 166 -5.26 17.66 2.19
C LEU A 166 -6.61 17.75 1.49
N ARG A 167 -6.82 16.95 0.44
CA ARG A 167 -8.10 16.82 -0.28
C ARG A 167 -9.21 16.40 0.67
N TYR A 168 -8.95 15.48 1.59
CA TYR A 168 -9.96 15.06 2.55
C TYR A 168 -10.19 16.03 3.69
N ARG A 169 -9.17 16.74 4.14
CA ARG A 169 -9.35 17.85 5.07
C ARG A 169 -10.22 18.94 4.42
N SER A 170 -9.94 19.35 3.19
CA SER A 170 -10.73 20.38 2.50
C SER A 170 -12.16 19.93 2.23
N LEU A 171 -12.39 18.67 1.85
CA LEU A 171 -13.74 18.09 1.73
C LEU A 171 -14.46 18.00 3.09
N GLY A 172 -13.75 17.73 4.19
CA GLY A 172 -14.32 17.75 5.55
C GLY A 172 -14.78 19.15 5.98
N HIS A 173 -14.05 20.19 5.58
CA HIS A 173 -14.44 21.59 5.82
C HIS A 173 -15.53 22.07 4.83
N ALA A 174 -15.63 21.48 3.64
CA ALA A 174 -16.73 21.73 2.71
C ALA A 174 -18.03 21.00 3.14
N LYS A 175 -17.93 19.89 3.88
CA LYS A 175 -19.08 19.14 4.40
C LYS A 175 -19.88 19.90 5.46
N THR A 176 -19.26 20.82 6.21
CA THR A 176 -20.01 21.77 7.06
C THR A 176 -20.83 22.80 6.27
N SER A 177 -20.63 22.90 4.95
CA SER A 177 -21.42 23.77 4.05
C SER A 177 -22.34 23.01 3.09
N LEU A 178 -22.17 21.69 2.93
CA LEU A 178 -22.89 20.86 1.95
C LEU A 178 -23.96 19.96 2.59
N GLU A 179 -24.48 20.29 3.77
CA GLU A 179 -25.80 19.81 4.22
C GLU A 179 -26.97 20.58 3.55
N ALA A 180 -26.67 21.45 2.56
CA ALA A 180 -27.64 22.29 1.85
C ALA A 180 -27.63 22.10 0.31
N GLY A 181 -27.23 20.93 -0.21
CA GLY A 181 -27.22 20.63 -1.66
C GLY A 181 -28.35 19.66 -2.09
N PRO A 182 -28.90 19.78 -3.32
CA PRO A 182 -30.02 18.95 -3.76
C PRO A 182 -29.61 17.48 -3.97
N CYS A 183 -30.45 16.58 -3.46
CA CYS A 183 -30.32 15.13 -3.58
C CYS A 183 -30.35 14.66 -5.05
N VAL A 184 -29.23 14.15 -5.56
CA VAL A 184 -29.17 13.53 -6.90
C VAL A 184 -29.41 12.03 -6.73
N ARG A 185 -30.47 11.50 -7.37
CA ARG A 185 -30.78 10.06 -7.38
C ARG A 185 -29.64 9.28 -8.06
N PRO A 186 -29.26 8.10 -7.55
CA PRO A 186 -28.21 7.29 -8.17
C PRO A 186 -28.63 6.83 -9.56
N ASN A 187 -27.83 7.17 -10.57
CA ASN A 187 -27.94 6.63 -11.91
C ASN A 187 -27.11 5.34 -11.97
N ALA A 188 -27.63 4.27 -12.59
CA ALA A 188 -27.06 2.91 -12.59
C ALA A 188 -25.56 2.83 -13.01
N GLY A 189 -25.04 3.85 -13.70
CA GLY A 189 -23.64 3.95 -14.11
C GLY A 189 -22.64 4.35 -13.01
N PHE A 190 -23.09 4.85 -11.86
CA PHE A 190 -22.18 5.29 -10.77
C PHE A 190 -21.51 4.11 -10.06
N TRP A 191 -22.17 2.94 -10.03
CA TRP A 191 -21.61 1.72 -9.45
C TRP A 191 -20.71 0.96 -10.42
N VAL A 192 -21.03 0.97 -11.73
CA VAL A 192 -20.27 0.25 -12.77
C VAL A 192 -18.89 0.89 -13.04
N LEU A 193 -18.78 2.22 -12.98
CA LEU A 193 -17.50 2.91 -13.18
C LEU A 193 -16.54 2.83 -11.98
N VAL A 194 -17.04 2.46 -10.80
CA VAL A 194 -16.21 2.31 -9.58
C VAL A 194 -15.97 0.83 -9.23
N ALA A 195 -16.63 -0.11 -9.92
CA ALA A 195 -16.44 -1.56 -9.77
C ALA A 195 -15.49 -2.17 -10.82
N LEU A 196 -14.96 -1.40 -11.77
CA LEU A 196 -14.07 -1.91 -12.83
C LEU A 196 -12.62 -1.47 -12.61
N GLY A 197 -11.85 -2.33 -11.95
CA GLY A 197 -10.40 -2.25 -11.74
C GLY A 197 -10.05 -1.45 -10.49
N VAL A 198 -9.37 -1.97 -9.47
CA VAL A 198 -8.02 -2.56 -9.51
C VAL A 198 -7.82 -3.42 -8.26
N VAL A 199 -8.43 -4.61 -8.22
CA VAL A 199 -8.19 -5.57 -7.14
C VAL A 199 -7.40 -6.79 -7.65
N VAL A 200 -7.72 -7.26 -8.86
CA VAL A 200 -7.16 -8.52 -9.40
C VAL A 200 -5.71 -8.40 -9.90
N VAL A 201 -5.22 -7.19 -10.21
CA VAL A 201 -3.87 -6.99 -10.78
C VAL A 201 -2.78 -6.93 -9.70
N CYS A 202 -3.09 -6.43 -8.49
CA CYS A 202 -2.11 -6.22 -7.43
C CYS A 202 -1.67 -7.54 -6.75
N LEU A 203 -2.59 -8.50 -6.56
CA LEU A 203 -2.24 -9.83 -6.02
C LEU A 203 -1.27 -10.60 -6.93
N SER A 204 -1.32 -10.38 -8.25
CA SER A 204 -0.55 -11.17 -9.22
C SER A 204 0.76 -10.53 -9.67
N HIS A 205 0.86 -9.20 -9.74
CA HIS A 205 2.04 -8.52 -10.29
C HIS A 205 2.95 -7.85 -9.24
N VAL A 206 2.42 -7.44 -8.08
CA VAL A 206 3.20 -6.64 -7.10
C VAL A 206 3.73 -7.49 -5.93
N LEU A 207 2.96 -8.47 -5.43
CA LEU A 207 3.39 -9.34 -4.32
C LEU A 207 3.97 -10.70 -4.74
N ALA A 208 3.69 -11.17 -5.95
CA ALA A 208 4.26 -12.43 -6.45
C ALA A 208 5.80 -12.46 -6.44
N PRO A 209 6.54 -11.39 -6.79
CA PRO A 209 8.01 -11.38 -6.73
C PRO A 209 8.57 -11.53 -5.29
N LEU A 210 7.85 -10.99 -4.30
CA LEU A 210 8.22 -11.03 -2.88
C LEU A 210 7.91 -12.40 -2.26
N LEU A 211 6.85 -13.09 -2.70
CA LEU A 211 6.45 -14.41 -2.20
C LEU A 211 7.13 -15.58 -2.95
N VAL A 212 7.45 -15.45 -4.24
CA VAL A 212 8.10 -16.51 -5.04
C VAL A 212 9.53 -16.80 -4.56
N HIS A 213 10.21 -15.84 -3.93
CA HIS A 213 11.53 -16.06 -3.31
C HIS A 213 11.50 -16.97 -2.07
N VAL A 214 10.32 -17.38 -1.58
CA VAL A 214 10.18 -18.34 -0.46
C VAL A 214 10.15 -19.80 -0.94
N SER A 215 9.99 -20.07 -2.25
CA SER A 215 9.93 -21.43 -2.80
C SER A 215 11.21 -21.92 -3.51
N ARG A 216 12.32 -21.18 -3.42
CA ARG A 216 13.62 -21.56 -3.99
C ARG A 216 14.73 -21.54 -2.95
#